data_AF-A0A7I7SNJ2-F1
#
_entry.id   AF-A0A7I7SNJ2-F1
#
_cell.length_a   1.000
_cell.length_b   1.000
_cell.length_c   1.000
_cell.angle_alpha   90.00
_cell.angle_beta   90.00
_cell.angle_gamma   90.00
#
_symmetry.space_group_name_H-M   'P 1'
#
loop_
_entity.id
_entity.type
_entity.pdbx_description
1 polymer ?
#
loop_
_entity_poly.entity_id
_entity_poly.type
_entity_poly.pdbx_seq_one_letter_code
_entity_poly.pdbx_strand_id
1 'polypeptide(L)'
;MNGWPRYNSPKAAMFAASLAAGSGALYHHFTSKEALLDAGIDRQLDRRRAMRDIRSLFAGLGDLQAELTVLGRYLFGVIDEELLQIAARTPAGRSSRLDTAYAALIDGLHVELGDWIAAWVPAMAAEERDVVTAIAINALLGSRSATSLFHQSVSRIPDDRYRVEYATFLANRIREPR
;
A
#
# COMPACT_ATOMS: atom_id res chain seq x y z
N MET A 1 21.08 -7.24 27.79
CA MET A 1 20.71 -5.83 27.61
C MET A 1 21.37 -5.34 26.33
N ASN A 2 20.71 -5.40 25.17
CA ASN A 2 21.27 -4.87 23.92
C ASN A 2 20.29 -3.86 23.33
N GLY A 3 20.78 -2.64 23.17
CA GLY A 3 20.02 -1.44 22.86
C GLY A 3 19.50 -1.42 21.42
N TRP A 4 18.21 -1.10 21.31
CA TRP A 4 17.57 -0.69 20.07
C TRP A 4 18.08 0.69 19.62
N PRO A 5 18.37 0.91 18.33
CA PRO A 5 18.70 2.25 17.85
C PRO A 5 17.41 3.08 17.79
N ARG A 6 17.26 4.02 18.73
CA ARG A 6 16.22 5.05 18.67
C ARG A 6 16.58 6.05 17.55
N TYR A 7 16.08 5.80 16.34
CA TYR A 7 16.01 6.84 15.32
C TYR A 7 14.82 7.75 15.61
N ASN A 8 15.00 8.65 16.57
CA ASN A 8 14.08 9.76 16.82
C ASN A 8 14.74 11.02 16.25
N SER A 9 14.66 11.21 14.92
CA SER A 9 15.13 12.47 14.34
C SER A 9 13.99 13.51 14.42
N PRO A 10 14.23 14.69 15.04
CA PRO A 10 13.22 15.76 15.13
C PRO A 10 12.68 16.21 13.76
N LYS A 11 13.45 15.95 12.69
CA LYS A 11 13.04 16.20 11.30
C LYS A 11 11.81 15.39 10.90
N ALA A 12 11.73 14.10 11.25
CA ALA A 12 10.61 13.23 10.87
C ALA A 12 9.27 13.68 11.48
N ALA A 13 9.30 14.17 12.73
CA ALA A 13 8.10 14.71 13.39
C ALA A 13 7.63 16.04 12.78
N MET A 14 8.56 16.89 12.34
CA MET A 14 8.24 18.17 11.71
C MET A 14 7.64 18.00 10.30
N PHE A 15 8.08 16.98 9.55
CA PHE A 15 7.50 16.60 8.25
C PHE A 15 6.04 16.14 8.36
N ALA A 16 5.67 15.44 9.43
CA ALA A 16 4.27 15.04 9.65
C ALA A 16 3.34 16.24 9.86
N ALA A 17 3.85 17.32 10.46
CA ALA A 17 3.09 18.56 10.68
C ALA A 17 2.96 19.42 9.41
N SER A 18 3.98 19.43 8.53
CA SER A 18 3.93 20.20 7.28
C SER A 18 3.03 19.57 6.20
N LEU A 19 2.76 18.27 6.28
CA LEU A 19 1.91 17.54 5.32
C LEU A 19 0.41 17.69 5.60
N ALA A 20 0.01 18.13 6.80
CA ALA A 20 -1.41 18.35 7.16
C ALA A 20 -1.97 19.67 6.60
N ALA A 21 -1.11 20.63 6.26
CA ALA A 21 -1.51 21.89 5.63
C ALA A 21 -1.12 21.83 4.16
N GLY A 22 -2.09 21.73 3.25
CA GLY A 22 -1.92 21.82 1.81
C GLY A 22 -1.47 23.20 1.30
N SER A 23 -0.54 23.86 2.00
CA SER A 23 0.16 25.07 1.56
C SER A 23 1.50 24.65 0.97
N GLY A 24 2.02 25.36 -0.03
CA GLY A 24 3.24 25.01 -0.77
C GLY A 24 4.57 24.95 0.03
N ALA A 25 4.55 24.66 1.32
CA ALA A 25 5.70 24.53 2.21
C ALA A 25 6.64 23.37 1.83
N LEU A 26 6.19 22.41 1.03
CA LEU A 26 7.02 21.32 0.49
C LEU A 26 8.25 21.86 -0.29
N TYR A 27 8.15 23.03 -0.93
CA TYR A 27 9.24 23.56 -1.75
C TYR A 27 10.41 24.17 -0.94
N HIS A 28 10.21 24.48 0.34
CA HIS A 28 11.26 25.14 1.15
C HIS A 28 12.24 24.17 1.84
N HIS A 29 11.92 22.87 1.88
CA HIS A 29 12.73 21.86 2.57
C HIS A 29 13.56 20.97 1.65
N PHE A 30 13.32 21.03 0.34
CA PHE A 30 14.01 20.20 -0.65
C PHE A 30 14.71 21.07 -1.67
N THR A 31 15.96 20.73 -1.97
CA THR A 31 16.85 21.50 -2.85
C THR A 31 16.42 21.42 -4.32
N SER A 32 15.56 20.46 -4.69
CA SER A 32 14.99 20.31 -6.03
C SER A 32 13.71 19.47 -6.01
N LYS A 33 12.96 19.47 -7.11
CA LYS A 33 11.82 18.56 -7.32
C LYS A 33 12.25 17.09 -7.30
N GLU A 34 13.46 16.77 -7.76
CA GLU A 34 14.02 15.41 -7.72
C GLU A 34 14.26 14.96 -6.28
N ALA A 35 14.82 15.83 -5.44
CA ALA A 35 15.03 15.52 -4.02
C ALA A 35 13.71 15.25 -3.27
N LEU A 36 12.62 15.91 -3.67
CA LEU A 36 11.29 15.64 -3.14
C LEU A 36 10.75 14.28 -3.61
N LEU A 37 10.94 13.93 -4.89
CA LEU A 37 10.56 12.62 -5.43
C LEU A 37 11.29 11.50 -4.70
N ASP A 38 12.60 11.65 -4.49
CA ASP A 38 13.43 10.68 -3.79
C ASP A 38 12.95 10.48 -2.35
N ALA A 39 12.67 11.57 -1.62
CA ALA A 39 12.15 11.49 -0.26
C ALA A 39 10.77 10.82 -0.19
N GLY A 40 9.89 11.06 -1.17
CA GLY A 40 8.59 10.38 -1.28
C GLY A 40 8.74 8.87 -1.51
N ILE A 41 9.67 8.47 -2.39
CA ILE A 41 10.00 7.06 -2.65
C ILE A 41 10.53 6.38 -1.39
N ASP A 42 11.49 7.01 -0.70
CA ASP A 42 12.11 6.42 0.49
C ASP A 42 11.09 6.25 1.62
N ARG A 43 10.26 7.26 1.86
CA ARG A 43 9.15 7.18 2.85
C ARG A 43 8.20 6.03 2.54
N GLN A 44 7.88 5.81 1.27
CA GLN A 44 6.99 4.72 0.88
C GLN A 44 7.60 3.35 1.16
N LEU A 45 8.88 3.17 0.82
CA LEU A 45 9.59 1.92 1.07
C LEU A 45 9.71 1.63 2.58
N ASP A 46 10.00 2.65 3.39
CA ASP A 46 10.06 2.53 4.85
C ASP A 46 8.69 2.19 5.45
N ARG A 47 7.63 2.84 4.97
CA ARG A 47 6.25 2.53 5.40
C ARG A 47 5.90 1.08 5.11
N ARG A 48 6.20 0.60 3.90
CA ARG A 48 5.96 -0.80 3.52
C ARG A 48 6.73 -1.77 4.42
N ARG A 49 8.01 -1.51 4.68
CA ARG A 49 8.83 -2.35 5.58
C ARG A 49 8.23 -2.42 6.99
N ALA A 50 7.98 -1.26 7.61
CA ALA A 50 7.42 -1.19 8.96
C ALA A 50 6.07 -1.91 9.07
N MET A 51 5.22 -1.74 8.06
CA MET A 51 3.90 -2.34 8.04
C MET A 51 3.95 -3.86 7.75
N ARG A 52 4.92 -4.35 6.97
CA ARG A 52 5.14 -5.79 6.74
C ARG A 52 5.52 -6.51 8.03
N ASP A 53 6.38 -5.91 8.85
CA ASP A 53 6.80 -6.49 10.13
C ASP A 53 5.61 -6.64 11.08
N ILE A 54 4.73 -5.63 11.15
CA ILE A 54 3.49 -5.68 11.94
C ILE A 54 2.54 -6.78 11.43
N ARG A 55 2.39 -6.94 10.11
CA ARG A 55 1.54 -7.98 9.51
C ARG A 55 1.97 -9.38 9.94
N SER A 56 3.27 -9.63 10.06
CA SER A 56 3.79 -10.95 10.44
C SER A 56 3.25 -11.42 11.81
N LEU A 57 2.87 -10.48 12.69
CA LEU A 57 2.26 -10.76 13.99
C LEU A 57 0.84 -11.33 13.91
N PHE A 58 0.18 -11.19 12.76
CA PHE A 58 -1.24 -11.58 12.56
C PHE A 58 -1.41 -12.72 11.56
N ALA A 59 -0.32 -13.28 11.02
CA ALA A 59 -0.39 -14.47 10.18
C ALA A 59 -0.57 -15.72 11.07
N GLY A 60 -1.40 -16.67 10.64
CA GLY A 60 -1.59 -17.94 11.35
C GLY A 60 -2.52 -17.85 12.56
N LEU A 61 -3.42 -16.87 12.59
CA LEU A 61 -4.51 -16.78 13.57
C LEU A 61 -5.57 -17.87 13.38
N GLY A 62 -5.63 -18.48 12.20
CA GLY A 62 -6.58 -19.56 11.90
C GLY A 62 -8.01 -19.07 11.62
N ASP A 63 -8.22 -17.75 11.56
CA ASP A 63 -9.45 -17.13 11.07
C ASP A 63 -9.17 -16.30 9.81
N LEU A 64 -9.61 -16.83 8.67
CA LEU A 64 -9.44 -16.23 7.34
C LEU A 64 -9.97 -14.79 7.28
N GLN A 65 -11.12 -14.52 7.90
CA GLN A 65 -11.76 -13.20 7.85
C GLN A 65 -11.02 -12.18 8.71
N ALA A 66 -10.58 -12.58 9.90
CA ALA A 66 -9.77 -11.73 10.76
C ALA A 66 -8.42 -11.40 10.10
N GLU A 67 -7.75 -12.41 9.53
CA GLU A 67 -6.48 -12.21 8.81
C GLU A 67 -6.64 -11.31 7.59
N LEU A 68 -7.69 -11.50 6.77
CA LEU A 68 -7.98 -10.64 5.62
C LEU A 68 -8.34 -9.21 6.02
N THR A 69 -8.99 -9.02 7.17
CA THR A 69 -9.32 -7.68 7.67
C THR A 69 -8.04 -6.93 8.04
N VAL A 70 -7.10 -7.58 8.72
CA VAL A 70 -5.81 -6.98 9.09
C VAL A 70 -4.95 -6.78 7.85
N LEU A 71 -4.87 -7.78 6.96
CA LEU A 71 -4.13 -7.72 5.71
C LEU A 71 -4.69 -6.63 4.78
N GLY A 72 -6.01 -6.51 4.67
CA GLY A 72 -6.67 -5.47 3.90
C GLY A 72 -6.35 -4.08 4.45
N ARG A 73 -6.38 -3.89 5.77
CA ARG A 73 -5.96 -2.63 6.41
C ARG A 73 -4.48 -2.31 6.12
N TYR A 74 -3.63 -3.34 6.14
CA TYR A 74 -2.22 -3.23 5.77
C TYR A 74 -2.06 -2.77 4.31
N LEU A 75 -2.59 -3.52 3.35
CA LEU A 75 -2.45 -3.24 1.92
C LEU A 75 -3.02 -1.86 1.57
N PHE A 76 -4.19 -1.52 2.11
CA PHE A 76 -4.84 -0.23 1.88
C PHE A 76 -4.06 0.95 2.50
N GLY A 77 -3.35 0.69 3.60
CA GLY A 77 -2.50 1.68 4.25
C GLY A 77 -1.13 1.83 3.60
N VAL A 78 -0.60 0.78 2.96
CA VAL A 78 0.66 0.84 2.20
C VAL A 78 0.46 1.57 0.89
N ILE A 79 -0.70 1.45 0.22
CA ILE A 79 -0.99 2.23 -0.99
C ILE A 79 -1.11 3.71 -0.60
N ASP A 80 0.00 4.44 -0.73
CA ASP A 80 0.11 5.85 -0.39
C ASP A 80 -0.45 6.72 -1.51
N GLU A 81 -1.36 7.61 -1.14
CA GLU A 81 -2.03 8.50 -2.05
C GLU A 81 -1.05 9.49 -2.68
N GLU A 82 -0.03 9.90 -1.92
CA GLU A 82 0.97 10.88 -2.37
C GLU A 82 1.86 10.31 -3.48
N LEU A 83 2.39 9.08 -3.31
CA LEU A 83 3.17 8.44 -4.36
C LEU A 83 2.33 8.15 -5.61
N LEU A 84 1.06 7.74 -5.45
CA LEU A 84 0.15 7.55 -6.58
C LEU A 84 -0.08 8.85 -7.36
N GLN A 85 -0.28 9.98 -6.66
CA GLN A 85 -0.45 11.29 -7.30
C GLN A 85 0.82 11.75 -8.00
N ILE A 86 1.99 11.53 -7.38
CA ILE A 86 3.31 11.83 -7.96
C ILE A 86 3.52 11.01 -9.24
N ALA A 87 3.27 9.70 -9.19
CA ALA A 87 3.39 8.81 -10.33
C ALA A 87 2.44 9.23 -11.46
N ALA A 88 1.17 9.50 -11.16
CA ALA A 88 0.18 9.88 -12.16
C ALA A 88 0.46 11.23 -12.84
N ARG A 89 1.13 12.16 -12.15
CA ARG A 89 1.50 13.48 -12.68
C ARG A 89 2.87 13.51 -13.37
N THR A 90 3.65 12.44 -13.25
CA THR A 90 4.96 12.31 -13.88
C THR A 90 4.80 11.52 -15.18
N PRO A 91 5.13 12.11 -16.35
CA PRO A 91 5.15 11.36 -17.61
C PRO A 91 5.98 10.09 -17.49
N ALA A 92 5.44 8.97 -17.98
CA ALA A 92 6.15 7.68 -17.98
C ALA A 92 7.53 7.81 -18.62
N GLY A 93 8.53 7.16 -18.03
CA GLY A 93 9.92 7.20 -18.50
C GLY A 93 10.68 8.50 -18.17
N ARG A 94 10.04 9.48 -17.51
CA ARG A 94 10.71 10.71 -17.06
C ARG A 94 11.58 10.51 -15.82
N SER A 95 11.27 9.50 -15.00
CA SER A 95 12.08 9.14 -13.84
C SER A 95 12.14 7.62 -13.70
N SER A 96 13.29 7.04 -14.09
CA SER A 96 13.53 5.60 -13.97
C SER A 96 13.45 5.12 -12.52
N ARG A 97 13.85 5.96 -11.55
CA ARG A 97 13.74 5.65 -10.12
C ARG A 97 12.28 5.57 -9.68
N LEU A 98 11.44 6.51 -10.12
CA LEU A 98 10.00 6.49 -9.80
C LEU A 98 9.32 5.27 -10.41
N ASP A 99 9.60 4.97 -11.68
CA ASP A 99 9.07 3.80 -12.37
C ASP A 99 9.49 2.51 -11.64
N THR A 100 10.77 2.40 -11.25
CA THR A 100 11.30 1.27 -10.49
C THR A 100 10.66 1.14 -9.11
N ALA A 101 10.50 2.25 -8.39
CA ALA A 101 9.88 2.27 -7.07
C ALA A 101 8.40 1.86 -7.12
N TYR A 102 7.68 2.32 -8.14
CA TYR A 102 6.28 1.99 -8.35
C TYR A 102 6.09 0.53 -8.73
N ALA A 103 6.92 0.01 -9.65
CA ALA A 103 6.94 -1.42 -9.97
C ALA A 103 7.25 -2.29 -8.74
N ALA A 104 8.31 -1.96 -8.00
CA ALA A 104 8.69 -2.70 -6.79
C ALA A 104 7.62 -2.66 -5.68
N LEU A 105 6.84 -1.58 -5.60
CA LEU A 105 5.67 -1.49 -4.73
C LEU A 105 4.60 -2.47 -5.18
N ILE A 106 4.18 -2.41 -6.45
CA ILE A 106 3.10 -3.25 -7.00
C ILE A 106 3.47 -4.74 -6.95
N ASP A 107 4.61 -5.11 -7.51
CA ASP A 107 5.12 -6.50 -7.52
C ASP A 107 5.19 -7.02 -6.09
N GLY A 108 5.62 -6.14 -5.21
CA GLY A 108 5.69 -6.40 -3.80
C GLY A 108 4.37 -6.72 -3.10
N LEU A 109 3.30 -6.00 -3.43
CA LEU A 109 1.97 -6.26 -2.91
C LEU A 109 1.41 -7.57 -3.48
N HIS A 110 1.71 -7.87 -4.75
CA HIS A 110 1.32 -9.13 -5.39
C HIS A 110 2.00 -10.32 -4.72
N VAL A 111 3.32 -10.29 -4.56
CA VAL A 111 4.07 -11.37 -3.86
C VAL A 111 3.51 -11.57 -2.45
N GLU A 112 3.30 -10.49 -1.70
CA GLU A 112 2.84 -10.60 -0.31
C GLU A 112 1.44 -11.20 -0.17
N LEU A 113 0.50 -10.80 -1.03
CA LEU A 113 -0.85 -11.37 -1.02
C LEU A 113 -0.86 -12.79 -1.58
N GLY A 114 -0.12 -13.05 -2.66
CA GLY A 114 0.01 -14.37 -3.27
C GLY A 114 0.59 -15.40 -2.28
N ASP A 115 1.66 -15.07 -1.58
CA ASP A 115 2.25 -15.93 -0.55
C ASP A 115 1.25 -16.21 0.59
N TRP A 116 0.48 -15.20 0.99
CA TRP A 116 -0.54 -15.37 2.02
C TRP A 116 -1.69 -16.28 1.55
N ILE A 117 -2.17 -16.13 0.30
CA ILE A 117 -3.19 -17.02 -0.27
C ILE A 117 -2.64 -18.45 -0.38
N ALA A 118 -1.37 -18.61 -0.79
CA ALA A 118 -0.72 -19.91 -0.89
C ALA A 118 -0.65 -20.63 0.46
N ALA A 119 -0.41 -19.89 1.55
CA ALA A 119 -0.40 -20.43 2.90
C ALA A 119 -1.80 -20.91 3.35
N TRP A 120 -2.85 -20.18 2.96
CA TRP A 120 -4.23 -20.50 3.34
C TRP A 120 -4.88 -21.59 2.50
N VAL A 121 -4.58 -21.64 1.20
CA VAL A 121 -5.13 -22.62 0.27
C VAL A 121 -3.99 -23.23 -0.56
N PRO A 122 -3.20 -24.16 0.03
CA PRO A 122 -2.05 -24.76 -0.67
C PRO A 122 -2.43 -25.52 -1.94
N ALA A 123 -3.66 -26.02 -2.01
CA ALA A 123 -4.19 -26.75 -3.17
C ALA A 123 -4.59 -25.83 -4.35
N MET A 124 -4.69 -24.51 -4.15
CA MET A 124 -5.04 -23.56 -5.21
C MET A 124 -3.94 -23.53 -6.28
N ALA A 125 -4.35 -23.69 -7.54
CA ALA A 125 -3.43 -23.62 -8.68
C ALA A 125 -2.70 -22.27 -8.72
N ALA A 126 -1.43 -22.27 -9.15
CA ALA A 126 -0.62 -21.05 -9.20
C ALA A 126 -1.26 -19.98 -10.09
N GLU A 127 -1.75 -20.35 -11.27
CA GLU A 127 -2.44 -19.43 -12.18
C GLU A 127 -3.70 -18.82 -11.56
N GLU A 128 -4.51 -19.62 -10.88
CA GLU A 128 -5.70 -19.13 -10.19
C GLU A 128 -5.32 -18.14 -9.08
N ARG A 129 -4.28 -18.46 -8.31
CA ARG A 129 -3.76 -17.61 -7.24
C ARG A 129 -3.27 -16.27 -7.77
N ASP A 130 -2.56 -16.27 -8.90
CA ASP A 130 -2.07 -15.06 -9.55
C ASP A 130 -3.24 -14.18 -10.01
N VAL A 131 -4.29 -14.79 -10.59
CA VAL A 131 -5.51 -14.07 -10.99
C VAL A 131 -6.22 -13.46 -9.78
N VAL A 132 -6.44 -14.23 -8.71
CA VAL A 132 -7.10 -13.73 -7.49
C VAL A 132 -6.29 -12.60 -6.86
N THR A 133 -4.97 -12.75 -6.80
CA THR A 133 -4.04 -11.74 -6.29
C THR A 133 -4.12 -10.45 -7.10
N ALA A 134 -4.05 -10.55 -8.43
CA ALA A 134 -4.12 -9.40 -9.33
C ALA A 134 -5.45 -8.64 -9.20
N ILE A 135 -6.58 -9.36 -9.17
CA ILE A 135 -7.90 -8.75 -8.98
C ILE A 135 -7.97 -8.01 -7.65
N ALA A 136 -7.49 -8.63 -6.58
CA ALA A 136 -7.51 -8.05 -5.24
C ALA A 136 -6.65 -6.78 -5.15
N ILE A 137 -5.40 -6.80 -5.64
CA ILE A 137 -4.53 -5.62 -5.63
C ILE A 137 -5.10 -4.50 -6.51
N ASN A 138 -5.60 -4.83 -7.70
CA ASN A 138 -6.18 -3.84 -8.61
C ASN A 138 -7.45 -3.19 -8.05
N ALA A 139 -8.27 -3.91 -7.29
CA ALA A 139 -9.42 -3.33 -6.60
C ALA A 139 -8.98 -2.23 -5.61
N LEU A 140 -7.94 -2.50 -4.82
CA LEU A 140 -7.41 -1.52 -3.86
C LEU A 140 -6.79 -0.30 -4.56
N LEU A 141 -5.99 -0.52 -5.61
CA LEU A 141 -5.40 0.55 -6.41
C LEU A 141 -6.49 1.40 -7.07
N GLY A 142 -7.49 0.78 -7.69
CA GLY A 142 -8.61 1.47 -8.33
C GLY A 142 -9.41 2.33 -7.36
N SER A 143 -9.68 1.82 -6.15
CA SER A 143 -10.36 2.58 -5.09
C SER A 143 -9.59 3.85 -4.69
N ARG A 144 -8.26 3.73 -4.53
CA ARG A 144 -7.38 4.86 -4.20
C ARG A 144 -7.26 5.86 -5.35
N SER A 145 -7.02 5.39 -6.57
CA SER A 145 -6.93 6.24 -7.77
C SER A 145 -8.22 6.99 -8.05
N ALA A 146 -9.39 6.37 -7.82
CA ALA A 146 -10.68 7.04 -7.98
C ALA A 146 -10.85 8.23 -7.04
N THR A 147 -10.36 8.09 -5.81
CA THR A 147 -10.40 9.15 -4.80
C THR A 147 -9.38 10.25 -5.11
N SER A 148 -8.16 9.87 -5.50
CA SER A 148 -7.01 10.78 -5.54
C SER A 148 -6.77 11.47 -6.88
N LEU A 149 -7.09 10.80 -8.00
CA LEU A 149 -6.82 11.31 -9.35
C LEU A 149 -8.08 11.91 -9.97
N PHE A 150 -9.20 11.21 -9.85
CA PHE A 150 -10.45 11.62 -10.51
C PHE A 150 -11.30 12.56 -9.67
N HIS A 151 -10.89 12.86 -8.43
CA HIS A 151 -11.62 13.72 -7.48
C HIS A 151 -13.12 13.38 -7.40
N GLN A 152 -13.48 12.11 -7.62
CA GLN A 152 -14.87 11.69 -7.70
C GLN A 152 -15.50 11.71 -6.30
N SER A 153 -16.40 12.67 -6.09
CA SER A 153 -17.10 12.90 -4.82
C SER A 153 -18.49 12.26 -4.74
N VAL A 154 -19.09 11.87 -5.87
CA VAL A 154 -20.53 11.57 -5.97
C VAL A 154 -20.91 10.17 -5.42
N SER A 155 -19.95 9.27 -5.20
CA SER A 155 -20.21 7.96 -4.56
C SER A 155 -19.02 7.46 -3.74
N ARG A 156 -18.44 8.32 -2.90
CA ARG A 156 -17.32 7.92 -2.04
C ARG A 156 -17.81 6.91 -0.99
N ILE A 157 -17.57 5.63 -1.24
CA ILE A 157 -17.73 4.58 -0.24
C ILE A 157 -16.72 4.87 0.87
N PRO A 158 -17.14 4.94 2.16
CA PRO A 158 -16.20 5.11 3.26
C PRO A 158 -15.15 4.00 3.27
N ASP A 159 -13.88 4.36 3.49
CA ASP A 159 -12.74 3.42 3.47
C ASP A 159 -13.00 2.17 4.33
N ASP A 160 -13.59 2.34 5.52
CA ASP A 160 -13.89 1.23 6.41
C ASP A 160 -14.94 0.27 5.84
N ARG A 161 -15.98 0.82 5.20
CA ARG A 161 -16.99 0.02 4.51
C ARG A 161 -16.39 -0.72 3.32
N TYR A 162 -15.56 -0.03 2.53
CA TYR A 162 -14.89 -0.65 1.38
C TYR A 162 -13.98 -1.81 1.82
N ARG A 163 -13.22 -1.65 2.91
CA ARG A 163 -12.33 -2.70 3.44
C ARG A 163 -13.06 -3.94 3.92
N VAL A 164 -14.21 -3.78 4.60
CA VAL A 164 -15.02 -4.90 5.06
C VAL A 164 -15.57 -5.70 3.88
N GLU A 165 -16.11 -5.01 2.87
CA GLU A 165 -16.60 -5.66 1.65
C GLU A 165 -15.46 -6.34 0.89
N TYR A 166 -14.32 -5.67 0.74
CA TYR A 166 -13.12 -6.23 0.11
C TYR A 166 -12.67 -7.54 0.78
N ALA A 167 -12.56 -7.56 2.11
CA ALA A 167 -12.18 -8.75 2.86
C ALA A 167 -13.22 -9.88 2.66
N THR A 168 -14.51 -9.53 2.63
CA THR A 168 -15.60 -10.49 2.40
C THR A 168 -15.56 -11.11 1.00
N PHE A 169 -15.41 -10.29 -0.04
CA PHE A 169 -15.30 -10.76 -1.43
C PHE A 169 -14.11 -11.70 -1.60
N LEU A 170 -12.94 -11.31 -1.07
CA LEU A 170 -11.73 -12.10 -1.18
C LEU A 170 -11.83 -13.41 -0.39
N ALA A 171 -12.38 -13.39 0.82
CA ALA A 171 -12.59 -14.59 1.62
C ALA A 171 -13.50 -15.61 0.90
N ASN A 172 -14.60 -15.14 0.32
CA ASN A 172 -15.52 -15.99 -0.42
C ASN A 172 -14.85 -16.59 -1.65
N ARG A 173 -14.09 -15.78 -2.41
CA ARG A 173 -13.36 -16.25 -3.58
C ARG A 173 -12.29 -17.30 -3.23
N ILE A 174 -11.63 -17.15 -2.09
CA ILE A 174 -10.60 -18.08 -1.60
C ILE A 174 -11.20 -19.40 -1.09
N ARG A 175 -12.40 -19.35 -0.47
CA ARG A 175 -13.09 -20.56 0.01
C ARG A 175 -13.68 -21.41 -1.10
N GLU A 176 -14.00 -20.80 -2.24
CA GLU A 176 -14.54 -21.46 -3.42
C GLU A 176 -13.55 -21.37 -4.59
N PRO A 177 -12.38 -22.06 -4.50
CA PRO A 177 -11.43 -22.15 -5.62
C PRO A 177 -12.05 -22.96 -6.77
N ARG A 178 -11.70 -22.60 -8.01
CA ARG A 178 -12.23 -23.19 -9.25
C ARG A 178 -11.38 -24.35 -9.75
#